data_AF-A0A2D0HP70-F1
#
_entry.id   AF-A0A2D0HP70-F1
#
_cell.length_a   1.000
_cell.length_b   1.000
_cell.length_c   1.000
_cell.angle_alpha   90.00
_cell.angle_beta   90.00
_cell.angle_gamma   90.00
#
_symmetry.space_group_name_H-M   'P 1'
#
loop_
_entity.id
_entity.type
_entity.pdbx_description
1 polymer ?
#
loop_
_entity_poly.entity_id
_entity_poly.type
_entity_poly.pdbx_seq_one_letter_code
_entity_poly.pdbx_strand_id
1 'polypeptide(L)'
;MKNSQHVDPTFEQFFAEINPQVANTFTVEQLEAIKRGFAFRSRTRHPLDIRVSVPIPGLRFYLVLLAGSERRSKARLRLEKGLYPFWTPANILFLIGFLIILSACSYTIFSSLTPLSRSYYPTSIPWIYDKSECEHTSRIWNDGKCWDSEHSPNF
;
A
#
# COMPACT_ATOMS: atom_id res chain seq x y z
N MET A 1 37.73 -16.96 -19.58
CA MET A 1 36.74 -16.82 -20.67
C MET A 1 35.55 -17.70 -20.31
N LYS A 2 34.43 -17.11 -19.86
CA LYS A 2 33.22 -17.88 -19.54
C LYS A 2 32.08 -17.30 -20.38
N ASN A 3 31.76 -18.06 -21.42
CA ASN A 3 30.77 -17.76 -22.44
C ASN A 3 29.38 -18.04 -21.86
N SER A 4 28.83 -17.09 -21.10
CA SER A 4 27.42 -17.15 -20.69
C SER A 4 26.60 -16.42 -21.76
N GLN A 5 26.23 -17.13 -22.82
CA GLN A 5 25.11 -16.72 -23.67
C GLN A 5 23.82 -16.86 -22.85
N HIS A 6 23.63 -15.94 -21.91
CA HIS A 6 22.30 -15.72 -21.35
C HIS A 6 21.51 -15.00 -22.43
N VAL A 7 20.83 -15.78 -23.25
CA VAL A 7 19.89 -15.27 -24.24
C VAL A 7 18.79 -14.56 -23.45
N ASP A 8 18.65 -13.26 -23.67
CA ASP A 8 17.64 -12.44 -23.02
C ASP A 8 16.26 -12.99 -23.42
N PRO A 9 15.40 -13.44 -22.48
CA PRO A 9 14.09 -13.98 -22.80
C PRO A 9 13.20 -12.99 -23.58
N THR A 10 13.46 -11.69 -23.43
CA THR A 10 12.77 -10.64 -24.21
C THR A 10 13.20 -10.60 -25.68
N PHE A 11 14.43 -11.00 -25.99
CA PHE A 11 14.93 -11.08 -27.37
C PHE A 11 14.28 -12.24 -28.12
N GLU A 12 14.19 -13.41 -27.52
CA GLU A 12 13.57 -14.60 -28.13
C GLU A 12 12.09 -14.37 -28.43
N GLN A 13 11.36 -13.78 -27.47
CA GLN A 13 9.95 -13.48 -27.66
C GLN A 13 9.73 -12.46 -28.79
N PHE A 14 10.55 -11.42 -28.86
CA PHE A 14 10.53 -10.45 -29.95
C PHE A 14 10.86 -11.10 -31.31
N PHE A 15 11.90 -11.94 -31.35
CA PHE A 15 12.33 -12.57 -32.60
C PHE A 15 11.30 -13.56 -33.14
N ALA A 16 10.59 -14.26 -32.25
CA ALA A 16 9.49 -15.17 -32.61
C ALA A 16 8.28 -14.44 -33.21
N GLU A 17 8.09 -13.15 -32.91
CA GLU A 17 7.03 -12.33 -33.52
C GLU A 17 7.40 -11.82 -34.92
N ILE A 18 8.68 -11.84 -35.29
CA ILE A 18 9.13 -11.41 -36.63
C ILE A 18 8.69 -12.46 -37.65
N ASN A 19 8.16 -12.01 -38.79
CA ASN A 19 7.85 -12.89 -39.90
C ASN A 19 9.10 -13.74 -40.27
N PRO A 20 8.99 -15.08 -40.35
CA PRO A 20 10.13 -15.96 -40.55
C PRO A 20 10.89 -15.67 -41.85
N GLN A 21 10.20 -15.21 -42.90
CA GLN A 21 10.83 -14.82 -44.16
C GLN A 21 11.74 -13.61 -43.98
N VAL A 22 11.34 -12.65 -43.15
CA VAL A 22 12.13 -11.45 -42.85
C VAL A 22 13.25 -11.78 -41.87
N ALA A 23 12.97 -12.57 -40.83
CA ALA A 23 13.96 -12.99 -39.84
C ALA A 23 15.16 -13.70 -40.48
N ASN A 24 14.92 -14.51 -41.51
CA ASN A 24 15.95 -15.21 -42.27
C ASN A 24 16.81 -14.30 -43.16
N THR A 25 16.40 -13.05 -43.40
CA THR A 25 17.21 -12.09 -44.18
C THR A 25 18.26 -11.37 -43.34
N PHE A 26 18.21 -11.49 -42.02
CA PHE A 26 19.16 -10.80 -41.16
C PHE A 26 20.55 -11.42 -41.23
N THR A 27 21.54 -10.56 -41.45
CA THR A 27 22.95 -10.96 -41.35
C THR A 27 23.36 -11.14 -39.89
N VAL A 28 24.46 -11.87 -39.66
CA VAL A 28 25.01 -12.07 -38.31
C VAL A 28 25.33 -10.74 -37.63
N GLU A 29 25.88 -9.77 -38.37
CA GLU A 29 26.19 -8.43 -37.87
C GLU A 29 24.93 -7.66 -37.45
N GLN A 30 23.85 -7.76 -38.22
CA GLN A 30 22.56 -7.15 -37.89
C GLN A 30 21.96 -7.79 -36.65
N LEU A 31 21.98 -9.11 -36.56
CA LEU A 31 21.53 -9.87 -35.38
C LEU A 31 22.30 -9.45 -34.13
N GLU A 32 23.62 -9.31 -34.22
CA GLU A 32 24.43 -8.84 -33.10
C GLU A 32 24.11 -7.39 -32.70
N ALA A 33 23.93 -6.50 -33.67
CA ALA A 33 23.58 -5.10 -33.40
C ALA A 33 22.22 -5.01 -32.69
N ILE A 34 21.24 -5.81 -33.11
CA ILE A 34 19.93 -5.92 -32.47
C ILE A 34 20.10 -6.46 -31.04
N LYS A 35 20.82 -7.57 -30.84
CA LYS A 35 21.09 -8.15 -29.52
C LYS A 35 21.75 -7.14 -28.57
N ARG A 36 22.73 -6.36 -29.05
CA ARG A 36 23.35 -5.28 -28.25
C ARG A 36 22.35 -4.21 -27.85
N GLY A 37 21.41 -3.84 -28.72
CA GLY A 37 20.33 -2.90 -28.42
C GLY A 37 19.40 -3.36 -27.28
N PHE A 38 19.13 -4.66 -27.17
CA PHE A 38 18.34 -5.24 -26.07
C PHE A 38 19.09 -5.22 -24.73
N ALA A 39 20.40 -5.46 -24.74
CA ALA A 39 21.23 -5.43 -23.53
C ALA A 39 21.13 -4.09 -22.77
N PHE A 40 20.98 -2.97 -23.49
CA PHE A 40 20.80 -1.64 -22.89
C PHE A 40 19.39 -1.39 -22.33
N ARG A 41 18.35 -2.04 -22.87
CA ARG A 41 16.95 -1.89 -22.40
C ARG A 41 16.69 -2.60 -21.08
N SER A 42 17.40 -3.69 -20.80
CA SER A 42 17.29 -4.39 -19.50
C SER A 42 17.63 -3.50 -18.29
N ARG A 43 18.33 -2.37 -18.52
CA ARG A 43 18.82 -1.46 -17.49
C ARG A 43 17.91 -0.25 -17.21
N THR A 44 16.77 -0.12 -17.88
CA THR A 44 15.72 0.82 -17.46
C THR A 44 14.81 0.15 -16.43
N ARG A 45 15.39 -0.21 -15.27
CA ARG A 45 14.59 -0.54 -14.09
C ARG A 45 14.25 0.77 -13.40
N HIS A 46 12.96 1.11 -13.38
CA HIS A 46 12.48 2.15 -12.49
C HIS A 46 12.60 1.63 -11.04
N PRO A 47 13.06 2.45 -10.08
CA PRO A 47 13.06 2.09 -8.67
C PRO A 47 11.69 1.59 -8.17
N LEU A 48 10.62 2.11 -8.76
CA LEU A 48 9.25 1.63 -8.56
C LEU A 48 8.63 1.29 -9.93
N ASP A 49 8.30 0.01 -10.14
CA ASP A 49 7.52 -0.48 -11.29
C ASP A 49 6.47 -1.48 -10.77
N ILE A 50 5.25 -0.98 -10.54
CA ILE A 50 4.10 -1.78 -10.09
C ILE A 50 3.10 -1.84 -11.23
N ARG A 51 2.71 -3.05 -11.61
CA ARG A 51 1.72 -3.33 -12.66
C ARG A 51 0.73 -4.35 -12.14
N VAL A 52 -0.52 -3.94 -11.96
CA VAL A 52 -1.57 -4.78 -11.37
C VAL A 52 -2.76 -4.85 -12.32
N SER A 53 -3.17 -6.06 -12.65
CA SER A 53 -4.45 -6.32 -13.32
C SER A 53 -5.43 -6.83 -12.26
N VAL A 54 -6.55 -6.14 -12.04
CA VAL A 54 -7.55 -6.59 -11.06
C VAL A 54 -8.59 -7.43 -11.80
N PRO A 55 -8.72 -8.73 -11.48
CA PRO A 55 -9.64 -9.62 -12.17
C PRO A 55 -11.07 -9.46 -11.61
N ILE A 56 -11.69 -8.30 -11.84
CA ILE A 56 -13.08 -8.05 -11.43
C ILE A 56 -14.02 -8.62 -12.52
N PRO A 57 -14.97 -9.52 -12.18
CA PRO A 57 -15.96 -10.01 -13.15
C PRO A 57 -16.72 -8.84 -13.80
N GLY A 58 -16.69 -8.76 -15.13
CA GLY A 58 -17.35 -7.70 -15.91
C GLY A 58 -16.57 -6.38 -16.04
N LEU A 59 -15.46 -6.19 -15.32
CA LEU A 59 -14.66 -4.97 -15.37
C LEU A 59 -13.15 -5.31 -15.42
N ARG A 60 -12.48 -4.90 -16.49
CA ARG A 60 -11.03 -5.12 -16.64
C ARG A 60 -10.30 -3.83 -16.29
N PHE A 61 -9.74 -3.76 -15.08
CA PHE A 61 -8.90 -2.64 -14.65
C PHE A 61 -7.42 -3.04 -14.66
N TYR A 62 -6.59 -2.17 -15.22
CA TYR A 62 -5.14 -2.28 -15.19
C TYR A 62 -4.55 -0.99 -14.61
N LEU A 63 -3.71 -1.15 -13.60
CA LEU A 63 -3.04 -0.06 -12.91
C LEU A 63 -1.52 -0.18 -13.10
N VAL A 64 -0.90 0.92 -13.52
CA VAL A 64 0.56 1.05 -13.64
C VAL A 64 1.02 2.19 -12.78
N LEU A 65 1.96 1.92 -11.88
CA LEU A 65 2.67 2.92 -11.11
C LEU A 65 4.16 2.79 -11.39
N LEU A 66 4.71 3.82 -12.04
CA LEU A 66 6.11 3.94 -12.39
C LEU A 66 6.70 5.18 -11.71
N ALA A 67 7.77 5.02 -10.94
CA ALA A 67 8.48 6.16 -10.35
C ALA A 67 10.00 5.95 -10.39
N GLY A 68 10.74 7.03 -10.63
CA GLY A 68 12.20 7.03 -10.72
C GLY A 68 12.77 8.39 -11.06
N SER A 69 14.09 8.44 -11.23
CA SER A 69 14.78 9.68 -11.62
C SER A 69 14.30 10.19 -12.97
N GLU A 70 13.93 11.46 -13.03
CA GLU A 70 13.55 12.13 -14.28
C GLU A 70 14.81 12.38 -15.14
N ARG A 71 14.84 11.79 -16.34
CA ARG A 71 15.96 11.91 -17.29
C ARG A 71 15.55 12.58 -18.60
N ARG A 72 14.26 12.91 -18.78
CA ARG A 72 13.74 13.54 -20.00
C ARG A 72 14.14 15.01 -20.07
N SER A 73 14.27 15.51 -21.30
CA SER A 73 14.61 16.92 -21.55
C SER A 73 13.49 17.85 -21.10
N LYS A 74 13.86 19.09 -20.70
CA LYS A 74 12.89 20.12 -20.28
C LYS A 74 11.88 20.45 -21.38
N ALA A 75 12.28 20.42 -22.64
CA ALA A 75 11.39 20.66 -23.79
C ALA A 75 10.28 19.60 -23.88
N ARG A 76 10.65 18.32 -23.77
CA ARG A 76 9.69 17.21 -23.76
C ARG A 76 8.73 17.28 -22.57
N LEU A 77 9.23 17.62 -21.38
CA LEU A 77 8.39 17.74 -20.18
C LEU A 77 7.35 18.88 -20.29
N ARG A 78 7.69 19.99 -20.94
CA ARG A 78 6.74 21.09 -21.18
C ARG A 78 5.61 20.67 -22.12
N LEU A 79 5.95 19.94 -23.18
CA LEU A 79 4.97 19.41 -24.13
C LEU A 79 4.04 18.39 -23.45
N GLU A 80 4.59 17.43 -22.71
CA GLU A 80 3.81 16.42 -22.00
C GLU A 80 2.88 17.03 -20.93
N LYS A 81 3.30 18.09 -20.22
CA LYS A 81 2.43 18.80 -19.27
C LYS A 81 1.18 19.41 -19.92
N GLY A 82 1.28 19.82 -21.18
CA GLY A 82 0.13 20.32 -21.93
C GLY A 82 -0.83 19.21 -22.35
N LEU A 83 -0.32 18.02 -22.68
CA LEU A 83 -1.11 16.86 -23.09
C LEU A 83 -1.78 16.15 -21.91
N TYR A 84 -1.08 16.07 -20.78
CA TYR A 84 -1.50 15.34 -19.59
C TYR A 84 -1.48 16.25 -18.35
N PRO A 85 -2.40 17.22 -18.24
CA PRO A 85 -2.49 18.07 -17.08
C PRO A 85 -2.89 17.26 -15.85
N PHE A 86 -2.10 17.35 -14.78
CA PHE A 86 -2.42 16.69 -13.52
C PHE A 86 -3.64 17.33 -12.82
N TRP A 87 -3.77 18.66 -12.92
CA TRP A 87 -4.81 19.46 -12.28
C TRP A 87 -6.06 19.61 -13.14
N THR A 88 -6.66 18.50 -13.57
CA THR A 88 -8.00 18.53 -14.16
C THR A 88 -9.06 18.44 -13.05
N PRO A 89 -10.27 19.01 -13.24
CA PRO A 89 -11.36 18.87 -12.28
C PRO A 89 -11.67 17.40 -11.93
N ALA A 90 -11.59 16.50 -12.92
CA ALA A 90 -11.79 15.07 -12.73
C ALA A 90 -10.71 14.45 -11.81
N ASN A 91 -9.44 14.77 -12.03
CA ASN A 91 -8.35 14.29 -11.18
C ASN A 91 -8.46 14.86 -9.75
N ILE A 92 -8.86 16.12 -9.61
CA ILE A 92 -9.09 16.75 -8.30
C ILE A 92 -10.22 16.03 -7.56
N LEU A 93 -11.36 15.80 -8.22
CA LEU A 93 -12.48 15.08 -7.63
C LEU A 93 -12.08 13.65 -7.22
N PHE A 94 -11.32 12.97 -8.07
CA PHE A 94 -10.77 11.65 -7.77
C PHE A 94 -9.85 11.67 -6.53
N LEU A 95 -8.92 12.63 -6.45
CA LEU A 95 -8.01 12.77 -5.30
C LEU A 95 -8.77 13.08 -4.01
N ILE A 96 -9.77 13.97 -4.06
CA ILE A 96 -10.62 14.28 -2.89
C ILE A 96 -11.35 13.03 -2.42
N GLY A 97 -12.02 12.32 -3.34
CA GLY A 97 -12.72 11.07 -3.01
C GLY A 97 -11.78 10.02 -2.40
N PHE A 98 -10.60 9.84 -2.98
CA PHE A 98 -9.60 8.91 -2.47
C PHE A 98 -9.12 9.27 -1.06
N LEU A 99 -8.85 10.56 -0.79
CA LEU A 99 -8.43 11.03 0.53
C LEU A 99 -9.54 10.89 1.59
N ILE A 100 -10.80 11.13 1.21
CA ILE A 100 -11.95 10.91 2.10
C ILE A 100 -12.06 9.45 2.51
N ILE A 101 -11.93 8.52 1.55
CA ILE A 101 -11.98 7.07 1.82
C ILE A 101 -10.84 6.67 2.76
N LEU A 102 -9.61 7.11 2.48
CA LEU A 102 -8.46 6.81 3.34
C LEU A 102 -8.64 7.35 4.77
N SER A 103 -9.16 8.57 4.91
CA SER A 103 -9.46 9.18 6.21
C SER A 103 -10.54 8.43 6.97
N ALA A 104 -11.61 8.02 6.28
CA ALA A 104 -12.68 7.23 6.88
C ALA A 104 -12.15 5.87 7.37
N CYS A 105 -11.34 5.18 6.56
CA CYS A 105 -10.72 3.92 6.93
C CYS A 105 -9.72 4.07 8.10
N SER A 106 -8.93 5.14 8.14
CA SER A 106 -8.00 5.36 9.25
C SER A 106 -8.73 5.67 10.55
N TYR A 107 -9.83 6.45 10.48
CA TYR A 107 -10.67 6.76 11.63
C TYR A 107 -11.33 5.51 12.23
N THR A 108 -11.86 4.60 11.40
CA THR A 108 -12.49 3.37 11.89
C THR A 108 -11.47 2.45 12.57
N ILE A 109 -10.27 2.33 12.00
CA ILE A 109 -9.17 1.58 12.62
C ILE A 109 -8.78 2.22 13.95
N PHE A 110 -8.60 3.54 13.99
CA PHE A 110 -8.24 4.26 15.22
C PHE A 110 -9.29 4.13 16.32
N SER A 111 -10.58 4.30 15.97
CA SER A 111 -11.70 4.11 16.91
C SER A 111 -11.72 2.69 17.47
N SER A 112 -11.46 1.69 16.64
CA SER A 112 -11.39 0.28 17.08
C SER A 112 -10.20 -0.01 18.00
N LEU A 113 -9.15 0.81 17.95
CA LEU A 113 -7.97 0.71 18.82
C LEU A 113 -8.11 1.50 20.13
N THR A 114 -9.16 2.33 20.26
CA THR A 114 -9.46 2.96 21.54
C THR A 114 -10.00 1.90 22.50
N PRO A 115 -9.38 1.72 23.68
CA PRO A 115 -9.90 0.76 24.65
C PRO A 115 -11.32 1.19 25.05
N LEU A 116 -12.29 0.27 24.94
CA LEU A 116 -13.62 0.46 25.53
C LEU A 116 -13.40 0.89 26.99
N SER A 117 -13.99 2.01 27.39
CA SER A 117 -14.06 2.42 28.79
C SER A 117 -14.49 1.22 29.62
N ARG A 118 -13.58 0.70 30.44
CA ARG A 118 -13.85 -0.44 31.31
C ARG A 118 -14.85 0.07 32.35
N SER A 119 -16.13 -0.30 32.20
CA SER A 119 -17.16 0.08 33.16
C SER A 119 -16.88 -0.66 34.45
N TYR A 120 -16.40 0.07 35.46
CA TYR A 120 -16.25 -0.42 36.83
C TYR A 120 -17.59 -0.27 37.54
N TYR A 121 -18.01 -1.31 38.26
CA TYR A 121 -19.28 -1.28 39.00
C TYR A 121 -18.97 -1.36 40.50
N PRO A 122 -19.43 -0.39 41.31
CA PRO A 122 -19.19 -0.41 42.74
C PRO A 122 -19.96 -1.55 43.40
N THR A 123 -19.30 -2.31 44.28
CA THR A 123 -19.93 -3.37 45.09
C THR A 123 -19.55 -3.21 46.56
N SER A 124 -20.42 -3.66 47.46
CA SER A 124 -20.18 -3.63 48.90
C SER A 124 -19.48 -4.90 49.37
N ILE A 125 -18.41 -4.76 50.15
CA ILE A 125 -17.65 -5.88 50.72
C ILE A 125 -18.40 -6.47 51.94
N PRO A 126 -18.86 -7.72 51.89
CA PRO A 126 -19.70 -8.29 52.94
C PRO A 126 -19.02 -8.52 54.29
N TRP A 127 -17.69 -8.57 54.36
CA TRP A 127 -16.93 -8.98 55.55
C TRP A 127 -16.19 -7.85 56.27
N ILE A 128 -16.23 -6.61 55.77
CA ILE A 128 -15.64 -5.44 56.42
C ILE A 128 -16.77 -4.61 57.01
N TYR A 129 -16.87 -4.61 58.34
CA TYR A 129 -17.91 -3.90 59.09
C TYR A 129 -17.37 -2.69 59.85
N ASP A 130 -16.06 -2.50 59.85
CA ASP A 130 -15.41 -1.39 60.52
C ASP A 130 -15.00 -0.29 59.53
N LYS A 131 -15.36 0.95 59.86
CA LYS A 131 -15.06 2.11 59.02
C LYS A 131 -13.55 2.35 58.90
N SER A 132 -12.82 2.21 60.01
CA SER A 132 -11.38 2.47 60.04
C SER A 132 -10.61 1.42 59.22
N GLU A 133 -11.05 0.17 59.28
CA GLU A 133 -10.51 -0.92 58.45
C GLU A 133 -10.76 -0.66 56.95
N CYS A 134 -11.97 -0.22 56.58
CA CYS A 134 -12.30 0.13 55.20
C CYS A 134 -11.43 1.28 54.67
N GLU A 135 -11.36 2.39 55.40
CA GLU A 135 -10.64 3.60 54.97
C GLU A 135 -9.11 3.37 54.95
N HIS A 136 -8.57 2.53 55.84
CA HIS A 136 -7.15 2.14 55.82
C HIS A 136 -6.75 1.40 54.53
N THR A 137 -7.72 0.78 53.83
CA THR A 137 -7.50 0.12 52.53
C THR A 137 -7.77 1.01 51.32
N SER A 138 -7.89 2.34 51.53
CA SER A 138 -8.22 3.32 50.47
C SER A 138 -9.59 3.10 49.80
N ARG A 139 -10.53 2.48 50.51
CA ARG A 139 -11.91 2.22 50.05
C ARG A 139 -12.90 3.24 50.62
N ILE A 140 -14.09 3.29 50.03
CA ILE A 140 -15.11 4.27 50.41
C ILE A 140 -16.10 3.65 51.40
N TRP A 141 -16.24 4.25 52.58
CA TRP A 141 -17.29 3.89 53.53
C TRP A 141 -18.57 4.68 53.24
N ASN A 142 -19.65 3.99 52.91
CA ASN A 142 -20.96 4.62 52.65
C ASN A 142 -22.12 3.71 53.11
N ASP A 143 -23.15 4.31 53.73
CA ASP A 143 -24.35 3.62 54.24
C ASP A 143 -24.06 2.42 55.15
N GLY A 144 -23.04 2.54 56.00
CA GLY A 144 -22.66 1.48 56.93
C GLY A 144 -22.01 0.26 56.26
N LYS A 145 -21.52 0.41 55.02
CA LYS A 145 -20.84 -0.63 54.24
C LYS A 145 -19.56 -0.09 53.61
N CYS A 146 -18.58 -0.98 53.43
CA CYS A 146 -17.37 -0.69 52.67
C CYS A 146 -17.60 -0.95 51.18
N TRP A 147 -17.27 0.01 50.31
CA TRP A 147 -17.46 -0.06 48.87
C TRP A 147 -16.13 -0.11 48.11
N ASP A 148 -16.09 -0.97 47.09
CA ASP A 148 -14.96 -1.16 46.18
C ASP A 148 -15.44 -1.02 44.72
N SER A 149 -14.62 -0.40 43.87
CA SER A 149 -14.88 -0.17 42.45
C SER A 149 -13.92 -0.93 41.52
N GLU A 150 -13.17 -1.91 42.03
CA GLU A 150 -12.19 -2.66 41.22
C GLU A 150 -12.81 -3.82 40.41
N HIS A 151 -14.11 -4.10 40.58
CA HIS A 151 -14.76 -5.25 39.93
C HIS A 151 -15.32 -4.92 38.54
N SER A 152 -14.92 -5.75 37.57
CA SER A 152 -15.54 -5.79 36.25
C SER A 152 -16.61 -6.87 36.23
N PRO A 153 -17.76 -6.70 35.57
CA PRO A 153 -18.81 -7.73 35.51
C PRO A 153 -18.39 -8.97 34.71
N ASN A 154 -17.22 -8.93 34.06
CA ASN A 154 -16.67 -10.00 33.26
C ASN A 154 -15.69 -10.91 34.03
N PHE A 155 -15.45 -10.65 35.32
CA PHE A 155 -14.66 -11.53 36.20
C PHE A 155 -14.98 -11.29 37.68
#